data_AF-A0A7S2NFV3-F1
#
_entry.id   AF-A0A7S2NFV3-F1
#
_cell.length_a   1.000
_cell.length_b   1.000
_cell.length_c   1.000
_cell.angle_alpha   90.00
_cell.angle_beta   90.00
_cell.angle_gamma   90.00
#
_symmetry.space_group_name_H-M   'P 1'
#
loop_
_entity.id
_entity.type
_entity.pdbx_description
1 polymer ?
#
loop_
_entity_poly.entity_id
_entity_poly.type
_entity_poly.pdbx_seq_one_letter_code
_entity_poly.pdbx_strand_id
1 'polypeptide(L)'
;FGSRLRGVCRCWVRRAAEPARMAADAHRSERKKSEEEKGGGHKNHQKHSQSKVNGDRTTEPADRNSADRTERGSRGERGEHGVGSAWGHSRNGNAPTADKGISLPAAMQGVTESTEPSEWSVRCAAAALDHPSVGRDEVEAVVVKLCSWLAPPVSREVLAQITSSSLPAGVVRAIRRFRGEPPAAALAVVVVVRASGSAEGAHAYVRAGALEEVSGLMDKHPSHGGLQNVCLLALSTVLKDHNAARQAVSSGVVSRVVRAMESTTGREVQYNGLCALRLLTDMGRAPRSGLQEVAMRAKVAHASDNALANVANDVLALVTPRFKEVLCWHWQSGWCKLGPRCTYAHGPSDLRGV
;
A
#
# COMPACT_ATOMS: atom_id res chain seq x y z
N PHE A 1 6.09 -20.15 27.81
CA PHE A 1 5.21 -19.42 26.87
C PHE A 1 5.95 -18.69 25.73
N GLY A 2 7.06 -17.99 25.99
CA GLY A 2 7.83 -17.28 24.94
C GLY A 2 8.48 -18.12 23.83
N SER A 3 8.49 -19.46 23.92
CA SER A 3 8.98 -20.37 22.86
C SER A 3 7.88 -20.80 21.87
N ARG A 4 6.62 -20.95 22.32
CA ARG A 4 5.50 -21.30 21.43
C ARG A 4 5.12 -20.15 20.51
N LEU A 5 5.08 -18.91 21.00
CA LEU A 5 4.86 -17.74 20.15
C LEU A 5 6.00 -17.51 19.14
N ARG A 6 7.25 -17.80 19.50
CA ARG A 6 8.39 -17.74 18.55
C ARG A 6 8.26 -18.78 17.44
N GLY A 7 7.82 -20.00 17.75
CA GLY A 7 7.55 -21.05 16.76
C GLY A 7 6.35 -20.72 15.87
N VAL A 8 5.25 -20.25 16.47
CA VAL A 8 4.04 -19.87 15.73
C VAL A 8 4.31 -18.66 14.85
N CYS A 9 4.93 -17.58 15.34
CA CYS A 9 5.32 -16.43 14.49
C CYS A 9 6.29 -16.82 13.38
N ARG A 10 7.32 -17.65 13.61
CA ARG A 10 8.23 -18.06 12.53
C ARG A 10 7.53 -18.93 11.48
N CYS A 11 6.70 -19.88 11.91
CA CYS A 11 5.95 -20.74 11.00
C CYS A 11 4.86 -19.95 10.26
N TRP A 12 4.19 -19.02 10.94
CA TRP A 12 3.19 -18.13 10.39
C TRP A 12 3.75 -17.10 9.42
N VAL A 13 4.84 -16.42 9.77
CA VAL A 13 5.50 -15.45 8.89
C VAL A 13 6.02 -16.15 7.64
N ARG A 14 6.58 -17.36 7.76
CA ARG A 14 6.99 -18.16 6.60
C ARG A 14 5.80 -18.53 5.71
N ARG A 15 4.71 -19.09 6.28
CA ARG A 15 3.51 -19.45 5.51
C ARG A 15 2.74 -18.26 4.95
N ALA A 16 2.74 -17.10 5.62
CA ALA A 16 2.10 -15.88 5.13
C ALA A 16 2.91 -15.21 4.00
N ALA A 17 4.24 -15.41 3.96
CA ALA A 17 5.09 -14.89 2.89
C ALA A 17 5.07 -15.73 1.62
N GLU A 18 4.64 -17.00 1.68
CA GLU A 18 4.56 -17.90 0.52
C GLU A 18 3.59 -17.41 -0.57
N PRO A 19 2.34 -17.01 -0.26
CA PRO A 19 1.42 -16.47 -1.26
C PRO A 19 1.92 -15.17 -1.90
N ALA A 20 2.59 -14.31 -1.11
CA ALA A 20 3.18 -13.07 -1.63
C ALA A 20 4.35 -13.34 -2.58
N ARG A 21 5.18 -14.35 -2.28
CA ARG A 21 6.20 -14.86 -3.21
C ARG A 21 5.58 -15.41 -4.48
N MET A 22 4.56 -16.26 -4.38
CA MET A 22 3.87 -16.83 -5.54
C MET A 22 3.21 -15.75 -6.42
N ALA A 23 2.61 -14.72 -5.82
CA ALA A 23 2.03 -13.59 -6.55
C ALA A 23 3.10 -12.73 -7.25
N ALA A 24 4.24 -12.52 -6.61
CA ALA A 24 5.37 -11.82 -7.22
C ALA A 24 5.98 -12.61 -8.40
N ASP A 25 6.06 -13.94 -8.27
CA ASP A 25 6.52 -14.83 -9.33
C ASP A 25 5.51 -14.91 -10.49
N ALA A 26 4.20 -14.86 -10.20
CA ALA A 26 3.15 -14.78 -11.21
C ALA A 26 3.21 -13.47 -12.02
N HIS A 27 3.35 -12.31 -11.35
CA HIS A 27 3.54 -11.04 -12.06
C HIS A 27 4.82 -11.01 -12.90
N ARG A 28 5.90 -11.67 -12.44
CA ARG A 28 7.14 -11.81 -13.21
C ARG A 28 6.94 -12.68 -14.45
N SER A 29 6.14 -13.75 -14.37
CA SER A 29 5.87 -14.61 -15.52
C SER A 29 5.01 -13.91 -16.58
N GLU A 30 3.99 -13.15 -16.17
CA GLU A 30 3.17 -12.33 -17.07
C GLU A 30 4.01 -11.27 -17.80
N ARG A 31 4.93 -10.61 -17.08
CA ARG A 31 5.80 -9.60 -17.67
C ARG A 31 6.75 -10.20 -18.72
N LYS A 32 7.36 -11.36 -18.43
CA LYS A 32 8.20 -12.09 -19.41
C LYS A 32 7.40 -12.50 -20.65
N LYS A 33 6.19 -13.02 -20.47
CA LYS A 33 5.32 -13.40 -21.59
C LYS A 33 4.99 -12.20 -22.48
N SER A 34 4.72 -11.03 -21.88
CA SER A 34 4.47 -9.80 -22.62
C SER A 34 5.70 -9.24 -23.37
N GLU A 35 6.91 -9.56 -22.92
CA GLU A 35 8.17 -9.17 -23.59
C GLU A 35 8.50 -10.12 -24.75
N GLU A 36 8.25 -11.43 -24.60
CA GLU A 36 8.42 -12.42 -25.67
C GLU A 36 7.41 -12.22 -26.82
N GLU A 37 6.14 -11.93 -26.52
CA GLU A 37 5.12 -11.62 -27.54
C GLU A 37 5.46 -10.35 -28.34
N LYS A 38 6.15 -9.37 -27.73
CA LYS A 38 6.60 -8.16 -28.43
C LYS A 38 7.89 -8.37 -29.22
N GLY A 39 8.74 -9.33 -28.85
CA GLY A 39 10.00 -9.64 -29.52
C GLY A 39 9.84 -10.49 -30.80
N GLY A 40 8.74 -11.22 -30.96
CA GLY A 40 8.54 -12.17 -32.07
C GLY A 40 8.08 -11.58 -33.41
N GLY A 41 7.76 -10.27 -33.47
CA GLY A 41 7.03 -9.68 -34.62
C GLY A 41 7.85 -9.01 -35.72
N HIS A 42 9.19 -9.09 -35.72
CA HIS A 42 10.04 -8.39 -36.71
C HIS A 42 10.80 -9.34 -37.63
N LYS A 43 10.10 -10.12 -38.46
CA LYS A 43 10.69 -10.68 -39.69
C LYS A 43 9.68 -10.62 -40.83
N ASN A 44 10.16 -10.07 -41.95
CA ASN A 44 9.55 -10.01 -43.28
C ASN A 44 8.31 -9.13 -43.47
N HIS A 45 8.55 -7.87 -43.85
CA HIS A 45 7.83 -7.25 -44.97
C HIS A 45 8.75 -6.22 -45.66
N GLN A 46 9.52 -6.72 -46.62
CA GLN A 46 10.20 -5.91 -47.62
C GLN A 46 9.53 -6.25 -48.96
N LYS A 47 8.63 -5.37 -49.44
CA LYS A 47 8.27 -5.25 -50.87
C LYS A 47 7.40 -4.02 -51.13
N HIS A 48 7.87 -3.25 -52.10
CA HIS A 48 7.20 -2.27 -52.97
C HIS A 48 6.38 -1.13 -52.35
N SER A 49 6.87 0.09 -52.59
CA SER A 49 5.99 1.24 -52.84
C SER A 49 6.66 2.15 -53.88
N GLN A 50 6.09 2.14 -55.08
CA GLN A 50 6.32 3.12 -56.13
C GLN A 50 5.69 4.47 -55.76
N SER A 51 6.27 5.51 -56.34
CA SER A 51 5.86 6.90 -56.41
C SER A 51 4.36 7.20 -56.34
N LYS A 52 3.99 8.25 -55.60
CA LYS A 52 3.13 9.31 -56.14
C LYS A 52 3.35 10.64 -55.43
N VAL A 53 3.23 11.65 -56.27
CA VAL A 53 3.62 13.06 -56.15
C VAL A 53 2.41 13.90 -55.71
N ASN A 54 2.71 15.04 -55.07
CA ASN A 54 1.92 16.27 -54.87
C ASN A 54 0.79 16.35 -53.83
N GLY A 55 0.82 17.46 -53.08
CA GLY A 55 -0.35 18.02 -52.40
C GLY A 55 -0.03 18.99 -51.26
N ASP A 56 0.37 20.21 -51.62
CA ASP A 56 0.49 21.40 -50.77
C ASP A 56 -0.63 21.55 -49.72
N ARG A 57 -0.24 21.88 -48.48
CA ARG A 57 -1.09 22.69 -47.57
C ARG A 57 -0.22 23.48 -46.60
N THR A 58 0.00 24.73 -46.99
CA THR A 58 0.41 25.84 -46.13
C THR A 58 -0.61 26.04 -45.01
N THR A 59 -0.14 26.05 -43.76
CA THR A 59 -0.89 26.62 -42.64
C THR A 59 0.05 27.54 -41.86
N GLU A 60 -0.30 28.82 -41.87
CA GLU A 60 0.37 29.90 -41.15
C GLU A 60 0.20 29.73 -39.63
N PRO A 61 1.17 30.16 -38.80
CA PRO A 61 1.00 30.26 -37.36
C PRO A 61 0.43 31.63 -36.98
N ALA A 62 -0.65 31.64 -36.21
CA ALA A 62 -1.15 32.83 -35.55
C ALA A 62 -0.32 33.11 -34.29
N ASP A 63 0.36 34.24 -34.30
CA ASP A 63 0.99 34.89 -33.16
C ASP A 63 0.00 35.07 -32.00
N ARG A 64 0.42 34.69 -30.78
CA ARG A 64 -0.20 35.20 -29.55
C ARG A 64 0.87 35.72 -28.62
N ASN A 65 0.86 37.05 -28.54
CA ASN A 65 1.59 37.92 -27.64
C ASN A 65 1.54 37.44 -26.18
N SER A 66 2.72 37.43 -25.58
CA SER A 66 2.91 37.59 -24.15
C SER A 66 2.52 39.01 -23.76
N ALA A 67 1.64 39.14 -22.78
CA ALA A 67 1.44 40.38 -22.04
C ALA A 67 1.59 40.07 -20.55
N ASP A 68 2.70 40.60 -20.06
CA ASP A 68 3.03 40.98 -18.69
C ASP A 68 1.83 41.53 -17.91
N ARG A 69 1.65 41.05 -16.67
CA ARG A 69 0.91 41.77 -15.64
C ARG A 69 1.43 41.37 -14.26
N THR A 70 2.38 42.18 -13.81
CA THR A 70 2.64 42.48 -12.41
C THR A 70 1.46 43.27 -11.79
N GLU A 71 1.46 43.27 -10.45
CA GLU A 71 0.65 44.07 -9.50
C GLU A 71 -0.60 43.37 -8.91
N ARG A 72 -0.66 43.04 -7.61
CA ARG A 72 -0.61 43.83 -6.35
C ARG A 72 -2.04 44.13 -5.85
N GLY A 73 -2.27 43.80 -4.58
CA GLY A 73 -3.49 44.11 -3.82
C GLY A 73 -4.52 42.98 -3.83
N SER A 74 -5.32 42.73 -2.79
CA SER A 74 -5.47 43.35 -1.49
C SER A 74 -6.29 42.39 -0.62
N ARG A 75 -6.15 42.55 0.70
CA ARG A 75 -7.02 42.00 1.74
C ARG A 75 -8.51 42.08 1.36
N GLY A 76 -9.23 41.00 1.62
CA GLY A 76 -10.68 40.94 1.56
C GLY A 76 -11.21 39.89 2.53
N GLU A 77 -11.49 40.32 3.76
CA GLU A 77 -12.38 39.63 4.69
C GLU A 77 -13.76 39.46 4.04
N ARG A 78 -14.23 38.21 3.95
CA ARG A 78 -15.64 37.84 3.76
C ARG A 78 -15.82 36.63 4.66
N GLY A 79 -16.67 36.68 5.68
CA GLY A 79 -18.09 37.02 5.56
C GLY A 79 -18.84 35.69 5.62
N GLU A 80 -19.12 35.24 6.84
CA GLU A 80 -19.94 34.08 7.13
C GLU A 80 -21.33 34.25 6.51
N HIS A 81 -21.61 33.50 5.45
CA HIS A 81 -22.97 33.29 4.97
C HIS A 81 -23.36 31.84 5.20
N GLY A 82 -24.15 31.64 6.25
CA GLY A 82 -24.88 30.40 6.49
C GLY A 82 -25.87 30.15 5.37
N VAL A 83 -25.55 29.19 4.51
CA VAL A 83 -26.46 28.67 3.50
C VAL A 83 -27.23 27.53 4.14
N GLY A 84 -28.44 27.85 4.62
CA GLY A 84 -29.44 26.88 5.05
C GLY A 84 -29.78 25.93 3.90
N SER A 85 -29.35 24.68 4.02
CA SER A 85 -29.75 23.61 3.10
C SER A 85 -31.05 22.99 3.61
N ALA A 86 -32.16 23.48 3.06
CA ALA A 86 -33.48 22.88 3.17
C ALA A 86 -33.55 21.61 2.30
N TRP A 87 -33.23 20.45 2.89
CA TRP A 87 -33.62 19.15 2.36
C TRP A 87 -34.67 18.53 3.29
N GLY A 88 -35.92 18.90 3.05
CA GLY A 88 -37.09 18.25 3.64
C GLY A 88 -37.30 16.88 2.98
N HIS A 89 -36.70 15.85 3.55
CA HIS A 89 -37.10 14.47 3.28
C HIS A 89 -38.01 13.98 4.40
N SER A 90 -39.23 13.61 4.02
CA SER A 90 -40.24 12.95 4.85
C SER A 90 -39.62 11.79 5.60
N ARG A 91 -39.36 11.99 6.89
CA ARG A 91 -39.00 10.92 7.84
C ARG A 91 -40.28 10.17 8.18
N ASN A 92 -40.49 9.04 7.51
CA ASN A 92 -41.37 7.99 8.06
C ASN A 92 -40.71 7.48 9.35
N GLY A 93 -41.32 7.87 10.48
CA GLY A 93 -40.79 7.72 11.83
C GLY A 93 -40.92 6.30 12.39
N ASN A 94 -40.17 5.35 11.85
CA ASN A 94 -39.74 4.21 12.66
C ASN A 94 -38.46 4.63 13.39
N ALA A 95 -38.61 4.98 14.68
CA ALA A 95 -37.46 5.13 15.55
C ALA A 95 -36.61 3.84 15.45
N PRO A 96 -35.30 3.93 15.14
CA PRO A 96 -34.46 2.75 15.13
C PRO A 96 -34.53 2.15 16.53
N THR A 97 -35.16 0.98 16.63
CA THR A 97 -35.17 0.19 17.85
C THR A 97 -33.72 0.07 18.29
N ALA A 98 -33.38 0.63 19.46
CA ALA A 98 -32.03 0.57 20.01
C ALA A 98 -31.54 -0.87 19.93
N ASP A 99 -30.65 -1.13 18.97
CA ASP A 99 -30.13 -2.46 18.70
C ASP A 99 -29.45 -2.91 19.98
N LYS A 100 -30.08 -3.83 20.71
CA LYS A 100 -29.56 -4.32 21.99
C LYS A 100 -28.24 -5.01 21.65
N GLY A 101 -27.13 -4.33 21.93
CA GLY A 101 -25.80 -4.82 21.60
C GLY A 101 -25.57 -6.24 22.10
N ILE A 102 -24.82 -7.04 21.33
CA ILE A 102 -24.47 -8.42 21.68
C ILE A 102 -23.60 -8.37 22.94
N SER A 103 -24.04 -9.03 24.02
CA SER A 103 -23.23 -9.13 25.24
C SER A 103 -21.90 -9.85 24.98
N LEU A 104 -20.83 -9.50 25.72
CA LEU A 104 -19.52 -10.13 25.53
C LEU A 104 -19.58 -11.68 25.62
N PRO A 105 -20.25 -12.32 26.60
CA PRO A 105 -20.34 -13.77 26.64
C PRO A 105 -20.99 -14.37 25.40
N ALA A 106 -22.09 -13.79 24.92
CA ALA A 106 -22.78 -14.24 23.70
C ALA A 106 -21.91 -14.04 22.44
N ALA A 107 -21.18 -12.93 22.37
CA ALA A 107 -20.24 -12.67 21.28
C ALA A 107 -19.10 -13.68 21.27
N MET A 108 -18.48 -13.95 22.43
CA MET A 108 -17.42 -14.94 22.58
C MET A 108 -17.90 -16.36 22.23
N GLN A 109 -19.11 -16.73 22.67
CA GLN A 109 -19.74 -17.99 22.33
C GLN A 109 -19.93 -18.11 20.81
N GLY A 110 -20.52 -17.09 20.17
CA GLY A 110 -20.74 -17.07 18.73
C GLY A 110 -19.45 -17.20 17.91
N VAL A 111 -18.35 -16.59 18.35
CA VAL A 111 -17.04 -16.74 17.70
C VAL A 111 -16.47 -18.14 17.90
N THR A 112 -16.56 -18.68 19.11
CA THR A 112 -15.92 -19.94 19.49
C THR A 112 -16.60 -21.13 18.80
N GLU A 113 -17.94 -21.18 18.84
CA GLU A 113 -18.76 -22.27 18.30
C GLU A 113 -18.78 -22.30 16.76
N SER A 114 -18.59 -21.15 16.10
CA SER A 114 -18.62 -21.08 14.64
C SER A 114 -17.41 -21.77 14.02
N THR A 115 -17.61 -22.82 13.24
CA THR A 115 -16.52 -23.47 12.48
C THR A 115 -16.09 -22.64 11.28
N GLU A 116 -17.05 -21.98 10.63
CA GLU A 116 -16.86 -21.17 9.43
C GLU A 116 -17.29 -19.71 9.64
N PRO A 117 -16.70 -18.77 8.87
CA PRO A 117 -17.11 -17.37 8.89
C PRO A 117 -18.51 -17.19 8.25
N SER A 118 -19.52 -17.07 9.10
CA SER A 118 -20.86 -16.57 8.75
C SER A 118 -21.01 -15.09 9.12
N GLU A 119 -22.00 -14.40 8.55
CA GLU A 119 -22.33 -13.01 8.90
C GLU A 119 -22.51 -12.83 10.42
N TRP A 120 -23.23 -13.75 11.07
CA TRP A 120 -23.42 -13.76 12.52
C TRP A 120 -22.08 -13.88 13.27
N SER A 121 -21.24 -14.83 12.88
CA SER A 121 -19.94 -15.05 13.54
C SER A 121 -18.98 -13.85 13.39
N VAL A 122 -19.03 -13.16 12.24
CA VAL A 122 -18.26 -11.94 11.97
C VAL A 122 -18.78 -10.78 12.81
N ARG A 123 -20.11 -10.64 12.95
CA ARG A 123 -20.73 -9.65 13.85
C ARG A 123 -20.36 -9.91 15.31
N CYS A 124 -20.37 -11.17 15.75
CA CYS A 124 -19.92 -11.55 17.09
C CYS A 124 -18.44 -11.21 17.31
N ALA A 125 -17.57 -11.48 16.33
CA ALA A 125 -16.16 -11.11 16.42
C ALA A 125 -15.97 -9.58 16.55
N ALA A 126 -16.71 -8.81 15.75
CA ALA A 126 -16.65 -7.35 15.81
C ALA A 126 -17.16 -6.83 17.18
N ALA A 127 -18.29 -7.34 17.67
CA ALA A 127 -18.85 -6.97 18.97
C ALA A 127 -17.92 -7.33 20.14
N ALA A 128 -17.28 -8.50 20.11
CA ALA A 128 -16.33 -8.91 21.12
C ALA A 128 -15.09 -7.98 21.17
N LEU A 129 -14.51 -7.66 20.00
CA LEU A 129 -13.35 -6.75 19.93
C LEU A 129 -13.69 -5.31 20.32
N ASP A 130 -14.94 -4.88 20.14
CA ASP A 130 -15.41 -3.55 20.51
C ASP A 130 -15.82 -3.42 21.98
N HIS A 131 -15.99 -4.55 22.68
CA HIS A 131 -16.55 -4.53 24.02
C HIS A 131 -15.61 -3.82 25.01
N PRO A 132 -16.09 -2.87 25.84
CA PRO A 132 -15.24 -2.08 26.72
C PRO A 132 -14.49 -2.93 27.75
N SER A 133 -15.08 -4.03 28.22
CA SER A 133 -14.45 -4.95 29.18
C SER A 133 -13.75 -6.16 28.55
N VAL A 134 -13.55 -6.22 27.23
CA VAL A 134 -12.80 -7.34 26.62
C VAL A 134 -11.37 -7.38 27.17
N GLY A 135 -10.99 -8.53 27.71
CA GLY A 135 -9.65 -8.79 28.21
C GLY A 135 -8.69 -9.21 27.10
N ARG A 136 -7.44 -9.42 27.48
CA ARG A 136 -6.39 -9.86 26.56
C ARG A 136 -6.70 -11.23 25.99
N ASP A 137 -7.07 -12.18 26.84
CA ASP A 137 -7.27 -13.58 26.46
C ASP A 137 -8.46 -13.73 25.50
N GLU A 138 -9.53 -12.96 25.71
CA GLU A 138 -10.67 -12.90 24.80
C GLU A 138 -10.29 -12.32 23.44
N VAL A 139 -9.52 -11.23 23.41
CA VAL A 139 -9.04 -10.65 22.14
C VAL A 139 -8.11 -11.62 21.42
N GLU A 140 -7.17 -12.26 22.12
CA GLU A 140 -6.30 -13.28 21.52
C GLU A 140 -7.13 -14.43 20.93
N ALA A 141 -8.15 -14.93 21.65
CA ALA A 141 -9.04 -15.98 21.17
C ALA A 141 -9.81 -15.58 19.91
N VAL A 142 -10.41 -14.38 19.90
CA VAL A 142 -11.15 -13.87 18.73
C VAL A 142 -10.21 -13.68 17.54
N VAL A 143 -9.04 -13.06 17.75
CA VAL A 143 -8.07 -12.79 16.70
C VAL A 143 -7.50 -14.08 16.11
N VAL A 144 -7.21 -15.10 16.93
CA VAL A 144 -6.79 -16.43 16.46
C VAL A 144 -7.88 -17.09 15.63
N LYS A 145 -9.15 -16.96 16.03
CA LYS A 145 -10.28 -17.48 15.26
C LYS A 145 -10.43 -16.78 13.91
N LEU A 146 -10.40 -15.44 13.87
CA LEU A 146 -10.40 -14.66 12.63
C LEU A 146 -9.25 -15.07 11.70
N CYS A 147 -8.07 -15.24 12.29
CA CYS A 147 -6.89 -15.75 11.62
C CYS A 147 -7.15 -17.11 10.95
N SER A 148 -7.85 -18.04 11.61
CA SER A 148 -8.22 -19.34 11.03
C SER A 148 -9.20 -19.21 9.86
N TRP A 149 -10.22 -18.34 9.96
CA TRP A 149 -11.17 -18.07 8.88
C TRP A 149 -10.51 -17.39 7.67
N LEU A 150 -9.45 -16.61 7.92
CA LEU A 150 -8.66 -15.90 6.92
C LEU A 150 -7.46 -16.72 6.41
N ALA A 151 -7.37 -18.02 6.72
CA ALA A 151 -6.31 -18.88 6.20
C ALA A 151 -6.53 -19.20 4.72
N PRO A 152 -5.50 -19.13 3.84
CA PRO A 152 -5.65 -19.48 2.43
C PRO A 152 -6.07 -20.94 2.23
N PRO A 153 -6.93 -21.23 1.22
CA PRO A 153 -7.62 -20.28 0.37
C PRO A 153 -8.80 -19.60 1.09
N VAL A 154 -8.88 -18.26 1.01
CA VAL A 154 -10.02 -17.49 1.53
C VAL A 154 -10.97 -17.20 0.38
N SER A 155 -12.26 -17.45 0.58
CA SER A 155 -13.29 -17.12 -0.41
C SER A 155 -13.52 -15.60 -0.48
N ARG A 156 -13.93 -15.12 -1.67
CA ARG A 156 -14.19 -13.69 -1.86
C ARG A 156 -15.40 -13.23 -1.05
N GLU A 157 -16.37 -14.11 -0.84
CA GLU A 157 -17.57 -13.90 -0.04
C GLU A 157 -17.21 -13.58 1.41
N VAL A 158 -16.26 -14.32 2.00
CA VAL A 158 -15.79 -14.08 3.37
C VAL A 158 -15.07 -12.74 3.49
N LEU A 159 -14.21 -12.39 2.52
CA LEU A 159 -13.58 -11.07 2.50
C LEU A 159 -14.61 -9.96 2.36
N ALA A 160 -15.63 -10.14 1.51
CA ALA A 160 -16.70 -9.17 1.33
C ALA A 160 -17.49 -8.97 2.64
N GLN A 161 -17.87 -10.04 3.33
CA GLN A 161 -18.55 -9.99 4.63
C GLN A 161 -17.72 -9.26 5.69
N ILE A 162 -16.42 -9.56 5.77
CA ILE A 162 -15.52 -8.87 6.71
C ILE A 162 -15.44 -7.38 6.38
N THR A 163 -15.29 -7.04 5.09
CA THR A 163 -15.11 -5.67 4.61
C THR A 163 -16.36 -4.81 4.79
N SER A 164 -17.56 -5.40 4.68
CA SER A 164 -18.83 -4.70 4.87
C SER A 164 -19.27 -4.60 6.34
N SER A 165 -18.62 -5.34 7.25
CA SER A 165 -18.92 -5.33 8.68
C SER A 165 -18.18 -4.22 9.46
N SER A 166 -18.47 -4.11 10.76
CA SER A 166 -17.69 -3.27 11.70
C SER A 166 -16.37 -3.91 12.17
N LEU A 167 -16.04 -5.11 11.68
CA LEU A 167 -14.86 -5.86 12.11
C LEU A 167 -13.54 -5.11 11.88
N PRO A 168 -13.28 -4.43 10.73
CA PRO A 168 -12.04 -3.68 10.55
C PRO A 168 -11.81 -2.63 11.64
N ALA A 169 -12.87 -1.94 12.07
CA ALA A 169 -12.79 -0.96 13.14
C ALA A 169 -12.52 -1.62 14.51
N GLY A 170 -13.16 -2.77 14.78
CA GLY A 170 -12.90 -3.56 15.99
C GLY A 170 -11.43 -4.04 16.06
N VAL A 171 -10.88 -4.54 14.95
CA VAL A 171 -9.47 -4.97 14.88
C VAL A 171 -8.51 -3.80 15.09
N VAL A 172 -8.75 -2.63 14.48
CA VAL A 172 -7.91 -1.44 14.69
C VAL A 172 -8.00 -0.94 16.15
N ARG A 173 -9.18 -0.98 16.77
CA ARG A 173 -9.31 -0.67 18.21
C ARG A 173 -8.57 -1.67 19.09
N ALA A 174 -8.56 -2.96 18.74
CA ALA A 174 -7.76 -3.96 19.44
C ALA A 174 -6.26 -3.66 19.34
N ILE A 175 -5.75 -3.28 18.16
CA ILE A 175 -4.36 -2.83 17.98
C ILE A 175 -4.04 -1.67 18.93
N ARG A 176 -4.89 -0.63 18.95
CA ARG A 176 -4.73 0.54 19.83
C ARG A 176 -4.73 0.16 21.31
N ARG A 177 -5.70 -0.66 21.73
CA ARG A 177 -5.90 -1.08 23.13
C ARG A 177 -4.71 -1.86 23.65
N PHE A 178 -4.22 -2.82 22.87
CA PHE A 178 -3.12 -3.71 23.27
C PHE A 178 -1.75 -3.24 22.80
N ARG A 179 -1.58 -1.95 22.44
CA ARG A 179 -0.30 -1.40 21.99
C ARG A 179 0.84 -1.53 23.00
N GLY A 180 0.55 -1.75 24.29
CA GLY A 180 1.54 -2.01 25.33
C GLY A 180 2.03 -3.48 25.37
N GLU A 181 1.34 -4.37 24.66
CA GLU A 181 1.53 -5.82 24.70
C GLU A 181 1.85 -6.34 23.30
N PRO A 182 3.14 -6.34 22.88
CA PRO A 182 3.54 -6.66 21.51
C PRO A 182 2.95 -7.93 20.92
N PRO A 183 2.82 -9.06 21.65
CA PRO A 183 2.24 -10.28 21.09
C PRO A 183 0.76 -10.12 20.69
N ALA A 184 -0.08 -9.52 21.54
CA ALA A 184 -1.50 -9.32 21.27
C ALA A 184 -1.71 -8.31 20.14
N ALA A 185 -0.96 -7.20 20.16
CA ALA A 185 -0.97 -6.22 19.09
C ALA A 185 -0.52 -6.82 17.74
N ALA A 186 0.55 -7.62 17.74
CA ALA A 186 1.04 -8.29 16.54
C ALA A 186 -0.02 -9.23 15.94
N LEU A 187 -0.71 -10.02 16.77
CA LEU A 187 -1.78 -10.90 16.32
C LEU A 187 -2.90 -10.11 15.62
N ALA A 188 -3.33 -8.98 16.18
CA ALA A 188 -4.34 -8.14 15.56
C ALA A 188 -3.85 -7.54 14.22
N VAL A 189 -2.58 -7.12 14.13
CA VAL A 189 -1.97 -6.66 12.87
C VAL A 189 -1.96 -7.77 11.81
N VAL A 190 -1.78 -9.05 12.19
CA VAL A 190 -1.85 -10.17 11.23
C VAL A 190 -3.23 -10.30 10.59
N VAL A 191 -4.31 -10.00 11.32
CA VAL A 191 -5.66 -9.96 10.74
C VAL A 191 -5.75 -8.88 9.66
N VAL A 192 -5.16 -7.71 9.89
CA VAL A 192 -5.05 -6.64 8.86
C VAL A 192 -4.31 -7.16 7.63
N VAL A 193 -3.17 -7.83 7.79
CA VAL A 193 -2.38 -8.40 6.67
C VAL A 193 -3.26 -9.32 5.82
N ARG A 194 -3.97 -10.25 6.44
CA ARG A 194 -4.75 -11.28 5.72
C ARG A 194 -6.01 -10.73 5.07
N ALA A 195 -6.73 -9.88 5.78
CA ALA A 195 -7.97 -9.29 5.27
C ALA A 195 -7.71 -8.21 4.20
N SER A 196 -6.51 -7.61 4.17
CA SER A 196 -6.08 -6.66 3.13
C SER A 196 -5.52 -7.33 1.87
N GLY A 197 -5.87 -8.61 1.64
CA GLY A 197 -5.50 -9.32 0.41
C GLY A 197 -6.20 -8.80 -0.85
N SER A 198 -7.35 -8.12 -0.69
CA SER A 198 -8.07 -7.41 -1.76
C SER A 198 -8.00 -5.89 -1.59
N ALA A 199 -8.31 -5.15 -2.66
CA ALA A 199 -8.35 -3.69 -2.63
C ALA A 199 -9.44 -3.17 -1.69
N GLU A 200 -10.60 -3.82 -1.66
CA GLU A 200 -11.73 -3.46 -0.79
C GLU A 200 -11.37 -3.67 0.68
N GLY A 201 -10.73 -4.80 1.00
CA GLY A 201 -10.26 -5.10 2.36
C GLY A 201 -9.22 -4.08 2.81
N ALA A 202 -8.20 -3.81 1.99
CA ALA A 202 -7.19 -2.80 2.27
C ALA A 202 -7.82 -1.42 2.54
N HIS A 203 -8.76 -1.00 1.68
CA HIS A 203 -9.44 0.27 1.82
C HIS A 203 -10.31 0.35 3.09
N ALA A 204 -11.00 -0.73 3.48
CA ALA A 204 -11.78 -0.76 4.72
C ALA A 204 -10.90 -0.61 5.97
N TYR A 205 -9.73 -1.25 6.01
CA TYR A 205 -8.78 -1.09 7.11
C TYR A 205 -8.14 0.30 7.15
N VAL A 206 -7.84 0.90 5.99
CA VAL A 206 -7.35 2.28 5.92
C VAL A 206 -8.40 3.25 6.48
N ARG A 207 -9.67 3.13 6.08
CA ARG A 207 -10.77 3.95 6.66
C ARG A 207 -10.95 3.73 8.16
N ALA A 208 -10.68 2.53 8.66
CA ALA A 208 -10.75 2.21 10.07
C ALA A 208 -9.58 2.79 10.90
N GLY A 209 -8.57 3.39 10.26
CA GLY A 209 -7.40 3.97 10.92
C GLY A 209 -6.22 3.01 11.09
N ALA A 210 -6.15 1.93 10.29
CA ALA A 210 -5.08 0.94 10.43
C ALA A 210 -3.69 1.53 10.14
N LEU A 211 -3.56 2.49 9.22
CA LEU A 211 -2.28 3.11 8.89
C LEU A 211 -1.67 3.82 10.11
N GLU A 212 -2.48 4.60 10.82
CA GLU A 212 -2.08 5.35 12.00
C GLU A 212 -1.69 4.42 13.15
N GLU A 213 -2.51 3.40 13.44
CA GLU A 213 -2.24 2.49 14.55
C GLU A 213 -1.05 1.56 14.29
N VAL A 214 -0.91 1.01 13.07
CA VAL A 214 0.25 0.19 12.70
C VAL A 214 1.54 1.01 12.75
N SER A 215 1.51 2.25 12.26
CA SER A 215 2.67 3.15 12.33
C SER A 215 3.01 3.55 13.77
N GLY A 216 1.98 3.81 14.60
CA GLY A 216 2.15 4.10 16.01
C GLY A 216 2.76 2.94 16.80
N LEU A 217 2.41 1.69 16.45
CA LEU A 217 3.07 0.50 17.01
C LEU A 217 4.56 0.45 16.69
N MET A 218 4.94 0.79 15.44
CA MET A 218 6.34 0.81 15.05
C MET A 218 7.14 1.83 15.86
N ASP A 219 6.57 3.01 16.12
CA ASP A 219 7.19 4.03 16.97
C ASP A 219 7.28 3.59 18.44
N LYS A 220 6.26 2.88 18.94
CA LYS A 220 6.21 2.44 20.34
C LYS A 220 7.24 1.34 20.65
N HIS A 221 7.57 0.50 19.66
CA HIS A 221 8.40 -0.69 19.84
C HIS A 221 9.56 -0.78 18.83
N PRO A 222 10.46 0.22 18.76
CA PRO A 222 11.47 0.33 17.70
C PRO A 222 12.48 -0.84 17.68
N SER A 223 12.71 -1.47 18.83
CA SER A 223 13.66 -2.58 19.01
C SER A 223 13.04 -3.96 18.85
N HIS A 224 11.71 -4.08 18.75
CA HIS A 224 11.03 -5.37 18.66
C HIS A 224 10.93 -5.85 17.20
N GLY A 225 12.01 -6.46 16.68
CA GLY A 225 12.13 -6.84 15.27
C GLY A 225 10.95 -7.68 14.71
N GLY A 226 10.36 -8.58 15.51
CA GLY A 226 9.19 -9.34 15.08
C GLY A 226 7.92 -8.50 14.89
N LEU A 227 7.78 -7.42 15.66
CA LEU A 227 6.64 -6.51 15.58
C LEU A 227 6.86 -5.50 14.45
N GLN A 228 8.09 -5.01 14.27
CA GLN A 228 8.47 -4.23 13.10
C GLN A 228 8.18 -5.00 11.81
N ASN A 229 8.56 -6.27 11.76
CA ASN A 229 8.31 -7.12 10.60
C ASN A 229 6.82 -7.25 10.26
N VAL A 230 5.95 -7.54 11.24
CA VAL A 230 4.51 -7.70 10.97
C VAL A 230 3.86 -6.37 10.60
N CYS A 231 4.29 -5.25 11.17
CA CYS A 231 3.80 -3.92 10.80
C CYS A 231 4.21 -3.56 9.36
N LEU A 232 5.46 -3.82 8.97
CA LEU A 232 5.92 -3.61 7.59
C LEU A 232 5.21 -4.50 6.58
N LEU A 233 4.88 -5.74 6.97
CA LEU A 233 4.06 -6.64 6.16
C LEU A 233 2.64 -6.10 5.98
N ALA A 234 2.02 -5.60 7.04
CA ALA A 234 0.70 -4.96 6.97
C ALA A 234 0.73 -3.72 6.07
N LEU A 235 1.72 -2.84 6.25
CA LEU A 235 1.91 -1.68 5.37
C LEU A 235 2.05 -2.12 3.91
N SER A 236 2.86 -3.14 3.61
CA SER A 236 3.03 -3.63 2.24
C SER A 236 1.76 -4.19 1.60
N THR A 237 0.76 -4.61 2.39
CA THR A 237 -0.54 -5.04 1.85
C THR A 237 -1.50 -3.86 1.67
N VAL A 238 -1.65 -2.96 2.67
CA VAL A 238 -2.57 -1.81 2.55
C VAL A 238 -2.09 -0.75 1.55
N LEU A 239 -0.77 -0.59 1.36
CA LEU A 239 -0.19 0.43 0.45
C LEU A 239 -0.31 0.08 -1.03
N LYS A 240 -0.92 -1.06 -1.39
CA LYS A 240 -1.29 -1.38 -2.78
C LYS A 240 -2.40 -0.48 -3.32
N ASP A 241 -3.12 0.23 -2.45
CA ASP A 241 -4.04 1.29 -2.85
C ASP A 241 -3.30 2.64 -2.98
N HIS A 242 -3.56 3.37 -4.06
CA HIS A 242 -2.89 4.64 -4.35
C HIS A 242 -3.23 5.74 -3.33
N ASN A 243 -4.46 5.75 -2.82
CA ASN A 243 -4.89 6.75 -1.85
C ASN A 243 -4.27 6.46 -0.48
N ALA A 244 -4.27 5.19 -0.06
CA ALA A 244 -3.59 4.72 1.13
C ALA A 244 -2.09 5.04 1.09
N ALA A 245 -1.42 4.81 -0.05
CA ALA A 245 -0.01 5.14 -0.20
C ALA A 245 0.27 6.64 -0.05
N ARG A 246 -0.54 7.51 -0.66
CA ARG A 246 -0.39 8.98 -0.53
C ARG A 246 -0.67 9.48 0.88
N GLN A 247 -1.71 8.93 1.53
CA GLN A 247 -2.01 9.22 2.93
C GLN A 247 -0.83 8.81 3.83
N ALA A 248 -0.29 7.61 3.64
CA ALA A 248 0.85 7.11 4.40
C ALA A 248 2.10 7.99 4.25
N VAL A 249 2.40 8.47 3.03
CA VAL A 249 3.50 9.43 2.81
C VAL A 249 3.25 10.72 3.59
N SER A 250 2.03 11.28 3.50
CA SER A 250 1.65 12.50 4.21
C SER A 250 1.72 12.36 5.74
N SER A 251 1.43 11.17 6.25
CA SER A 251 1.52 10.84 7.68
C SER A 251 2.94 10.49 8.15
N GLY A 252 3.96 10.57 7.29
CA GLY A 252 5.36 10.31 7.64
C GLY A 252 5.71 8.83 7.81
N VAL A 253 4.99 7.92 7.15
CA VAL A 253 5.28 6.46 7.21
C VAL A 253 6.66 6.14 6.66
N VAL A 254 7.14 6.89 5.66
CA VAL A 254 8.47 6.70 5.04
C VAL A 254 9.59 6.69 6.11
N SER A 255 9.62 7.73 6.96
CA SER A 255 10.64 7.85 8.00
C SER A 255 10.57 6.73 9.04
N ARG A 256 9.37 6.20 9.31
CA ARG A 256 9.17 5.08 10.24
C ARG A 256 9.68 3.77 9.65
N VAL A 257 9.43 3.52 8.37
CA VAL A 257 9.95 2.35 7.65
C VAL A 257 11.48 2.38 7.64
N VAL A 258 12.08 3.54 7.31
CA VAL A 258 13.54 3.71 7.33
C VAL A 258 14.11 3.44 8.72
N ARG A 259 13.55 4.04 9.77
CA ARG A 259 13.99 3.83 11.16
C ARG A 259 13.88 2.36 11.59
N ALA A 260 12.81 1.67 11.21
CA ALA A 260 12.64 0.24 11.48
C ALA A 260 13.71 -0.62 10.79
N MET A 261 14.08 -0.27 9.56
CA MET A 261 15.18 -0.93 8.85
C MET A 261 16.56 -0.55 9.43
N GLU A 262 16.71 0.61 10.05
CA GLU A 262 17.96 1.01 10.73
C GLU A 262 18.15 0.32 12.08
N SER A 263 17.07 0.00 12.80
CA SER A 263 17.16 -0.61 14.13
C SER A 263 17.54 -2.09 14.12
N THR A 264 17.52 -2.76 12.96
CA THR A 264 17.83 -4.19 12.87
C THR A 264 18.31 -4.60 11.49
N THR A 265 19.28 -5.51 11.42
CA THR A 265 19.71 -6.20 10.19
C THR A 265 18.90 -7.47 9.91
N GLY A 266 17.74 -7.62 10.56
CA GLY A 266 16.86 -8.78 10.37
C GLY A 266 16.35 -8.85 8.93
N ARG A 267 16.62 -9.97 8.25
CA ARG A 267 16.32 -10.21 6.83
C ARG A 267 14.86 -9.90 6.47
N GLU A 268 13.90 -10.31 7.30
CA GLU A 268 12.48 -10.09 7.05
C GLU A 268 12.07 -8.61 7.17
N VAL A 269 12.63 -7.89 8.15
CA VAL A 269 12.41 -6.44 8.31
C VAL A 269 12.98 -5.68 7.13
N GLN A 270 14.19 -6.04 6.67
CA GLN A 270 14.79 -5.44 5.50
C GLN A 270 13.96 -5.69 4.23
N TYR A 271 13.55 -6.94 3.99
CA TYR A 271 12.76 -7.29 2.82
C TYR A 271 11.40 -6.57 2.80
N ASN A 272 10.63 -6.67 3.89
CA ASN A 272 9.30 -6.04 3.96
C ASN A 272 9.40 -4.50 4.01
N GLY A 273 10.46 -3.97 4.61
CA GLY A 273 10.76 -2.54 4.57
C GLY A 273 11.00 -2.03 3.15
N LEU A 274 11.81 -2.73 2.36
CA LEU A 274 12.03 -2.39 0.95
C LEU A 274 10.74 -2.50 0.11
N CYS A 275 9.91 -3.53 0.34
CA CYS A 275 8.60 -3.64 -0.31
C CYS A 275 7.70 -2.43 0.00
N ALA A 276 7.62 -2.02 1.27
CA ALA A 276 6.87 -0.84 1.66
C ALA A 276 7.44 0.45 1.05
N LEU A 277 8.77 0.64 1.07
CA LEU A 277 9.42 1.81 0.46
C LEU A 277 9.19 1.90 -1.04
N ARG A 278 9.18 0.76 -1.76
CA ARG A 278 8.85 0.70 -3.17
C ARG A 278 7.43 1.22 -3.43
N LEU A 279 6.43 0.74 -2.68
CA LEU A 279 5.04 1.18 -2.82
C LEU A 279 4.86 2.66 -2.45
N LEU A 280 5.49 3.12 -1.36
CA LEU A 280 5.47 4.53 -0.96
C LEU A 280 6.10 5.44 -2.02
N THR A 281 7.18 5.01 -2.67
CA THR A 281 7.85 5.80 -3.71
C THR A 281 7.05 5.83 -5.00
N ASP A 282 6.62 4.65 -5.48
CA ASP A 282 5.95 4.50 -6.76
C ASP A 282 4.53 5.09 -6.72
N MET A 283 3.72 4.64 -5.75
CA MET A 283 2.31 5.00 -5.63
C MET A 283 2.09 6.23 -4.75
N GLY A 284 2.82 6.33 -3.64
CA GLY A 284 2.66 7.41 -2.66
C GLY A 284 3.40 8.69 -2.99
N ARG A 285 4.31 8.67 -4.00
CA ARG A 285 5.20 9.80 -4.34
C ARG A 285 6.09 10.22 -3.17
N ALA A 286 6.59 9.26 -2.39
CA ALA A 286 7.50 9.52 -1.29
C ALA A 286 8.75 10.32 -1.75
N PRO A 287 9.26 11.22 -0.89
CA PRO A 287 10.56 11.85 -1.10
C PRO A 287 11.67 10.79 -1.27
N ARG A 288 12.56 11.03 -2.22
CA ARG A 288 13.65 10.09 -2.56
C ARG A 288 14.87 10.20 -1.64
N SER A 289 14.96 11.26 -0.85
CA SER A 289 16.08 11.53 0.06
C SER A 289 16.28 10.38 1.06
N GLY A 290 17.50 9.85 1.14
CA GLY A 290 17.88 8.77 2.07
C GLY A 290 17.45 7.35 1.64
N LEU A 291 16.49 7.21 0.71
CA LEU A 291 16.02 5.88 0.30
C LEU A 291 17.09 5.07 -0.45
N GLN A 292 17.95 5.74 -1.22
CA GLN A 292 19.07 5.10 -1.91
C GLN A 292 20.03 4.44 -0.92
N GLU A 293 20.40 5.16 0.14
CA GLU A 293 21.34 4.67 1.17
C GLU A 293 20.78 3.45 1.90
N VAL A 294 19.50 3.52 2.31
CA VAL A 294 18.81 2.42 2.99
C VAL A 294 18.76 1.17 2.11
N ALA A 295 18.44 1.33 0.82
CA ALA A 295 18.38 0.21 -0.12
C ALA A 295 19.76 -0.40 -0.41
N MET A 296 20.79 0.44 -0.60
CA MET A 296 22.17 -0.03 -0.78
C MET A 296 22.67 -0.79 0.45
N ARG A 297 22.46 -0.25 1.64
CA ARG A 297 22.86 -0.89 2.90
C ARG A 297 22.18 -2.25 3.08
N ALA A 298 20.86 -2.34 2.84
CA ALA A 298 20.13 -3.60 2.92
C ALA A 298 20.66 -4.63 1.92
N LYS A 299 20.97 -4.20 0.69
CA LYS A 299 21.55 -5.05 -0.36
C LYS A 299 22.93 -5.58 0.02
N VAL A 300 23.80 -4.73 0.57
CA VAL A 300 25.15 -5.13 1.03
C VAL A 300 25.05 -6.10 2.21
N ALA A 301 24.22 -5.79 3.21
CA ALA A 301 24.03 -6.63 4.40
C ALA A 301 23.49 -8.04 4.06
N HIS A 302 22.79 -8.18 2.94
CA HIS A 302 22.19 -9.43 2.48
C HIS A 302 22.61 -9.80 1.05
N ALA A 303 23.90 -9.65 0.74
CA ALA A 303 24.43 -9.86 -0.62
C ALA A 303 24.15 -11.26 -1.21
N SER A 304 23.95 -12.28 -0.37
CA SER A 304 23.61 -13.65 -0.80
C SER A 304 22.11 -13.90 -0.99
N ASP A 305 21.23 -12.97 -0.58
CA ASP A 305 19.77 -13.12 -0.73
C ASP A 305 19.30 -12.44 -2.02
N ASN A 306 19.21 -13.22 -3.10
CA ASN A 306 18.76 -12.75 -4.41
C ASN A 306 17.36 -12.11 -4.37
N ALA A 307 16.45 -12.59 -3.50
CA ALA A 307 15.11 -12.03 -3.43
C ALA A 307 15.13 -10.62 -2.83
N LEU A 308 15.90 -10.42 -1.76
CA LEU A 308 16.08 -9.11 -1.15
C LEU A 308 16.86 -8.17 -2.08
N ALA A 309 17.93 -8.65 -2.70
CA ALA A 309 18.72 -7.87 -3.65
C ALA A 309 17.85 -7.36 -4.82
N ASN A 310 16.92 -8.16 -5.33
CA ASN A 310 15.98 -7.75 -6.36
C ASN A 310 15.05 -6.62 -5.90
N VAL A 311 14.44 -6.74 -4.71
CA VAL A 311 13.56 -5.67 -4.18
C VAL A 311 14.37 -4.39 -3.89
N ALA A 312 15.61 -4.53 -3.40
CA ALA A 312 16.50 -3.39 -3.21
C ALA A 312 16.80 -2.70 -4.56
N ASN A 313 17.09 -3.46 -5.62
CA ASN A 313 17.29 -2.93 -6.96
C ASN A 313 16.04 -2.22 -7.49
N ASP A 314 14.83 -2.72 -7.21
CA ASP A 314 13.59 -2.04 -7.60
C ASP A 314 13.48 -0.66 -6.92
N VAL A 315 13.79 -0.56 -5.62
CA VAL A 315 13.81 0.72 -4.90
C VAL A 315 14.88 1.64 -5.50
N LEU A 316 16.10 1.14 -5.72
CA LEU A 316 17.19 1.89 -6.34
C LEU A 316 16.80 2.43 -7.72
N ALA A 317 16.12 1.64 -8.55
CA ALA A 317 15.67 2.06 -9.87
C ALA A 317 14.62 3.19 -9.83
N LEU A 318 13.93 3.37 -8.71
CA LEU A 318 12.96 4.46 -8.49
C LEU A 318 13.62 5.74 -7.95
N VAL A 319 14.70 5.60 -7.18
CA VAL A 319 15.31 6.73 -6.43
C VAL A 319 16.59 7.25 -7.06
N THR A 320 17.38 6.39 -7.71
CA THR A 320 18.56 6.78 -8.46
C THR A 320 18.11 7.55 -9.70
N PRO A 321 18.58 8.79 -9.89
CA PRO A 321 18.33 9.51 -11.13
C PRO A 321 18.75 8.65 -12.31
N ARG A 322 17.80 8.36 -13.21
CA ARG A 322 18.16 7.75 -14.49
C ARG A 322 18.90 8.80 -15.28
N PHE A 323 20.21 8.66 -15.38
CA PHE A 323 20.97 9.46 -16.31
C PHE A 323 20.52 9.10 -17.71
N LYS A 324 20.40 10.12 -18.55
CA LYS A 324 19.97 9.94 -19.92
C LYS A 324 21.22 9.48 -20.68
N GLU A 325 21.22 8.25 -21.18
CA GLU A 325 22.41 7.65 -21.82
C GLU A 325 22.42 7.85 -23.35
N VAL A 326 21.26 8.13 -23.94
CA VAL A 326 21.08 8.25 -25.39
C VAL A 326 20.31 9.52 -25.72
N LEU A 327 20.72 10.22 -26.78
CA LEU A 327 20.02 11.40 -27.29
C LEU A 327 18.59 11.06 -27.73
N CYS A 328 17.66 11.94 -27.41
CA CYS A 328 16.27 11.82 -27.79
C CYS A 328 16.12 12.20 -29.26
N TRP A 329 15.86 11.20 -30.11
CA TRP A 329 15.64 11.44 -31.54
C TRP A 329 14.48 12.41 -31.81
N HIS A 330 13.35 12.30 -31.09
CA HIS A 330 12.25 13.26 -31.22
C HIS A 330 12.61 14.69 -30.83
N TRP A 331 13.54 14.86 -29.88
CA TRP A 331 14.01 16.20 -29.51
C TRP A 331 14.92 16.77 -30.59
N GLN A 332 15.85 15.95 -31.13
CA GLN A 332 16.72 16.37 -32.24
C GLN A 332 15.93 16.81 -33.46
N SER A 333 14.76 16.21 -33.69
CA SER A 333 13.86 16.57 -34.78
C SER A 333 12.84 17.66 -34.40
N GLY A 334 12.86 18.20 -33.18
CA GLY A 334 12.01 19.33 -32.75
C GLY A 334 10.57 19.00 -32.32
N TRP A 335 10.23 17.75 -32.01
CA TRP A 335 8.84 17.30 -31.74
C TRP A 335 8.68 16.43 -30.48
N CYS A 336 9.65 16.46 -29.56
CA CYS A 336 9.54 15.73 -28.29
C CYS A 336 8.47 16.35 -27.37
N LYS A 337 7.36 15.64 -27.17
CA LYS A 337 6.26 16.05 -26.28
C LYS A 337 6.50 15.80 -24.80
N LEU A 338 7.53 15.04 -24.45
CA LEU A 338 7.81 14.65 -23.05
C LEU A 338 8.59 15.74 -22.29
N GLY A 339 9.23 16.67 -23.00
CA GLY A 339 9.99 17.77 -22.40
C GLY A 339 11.02 17.26 -21.37
N PRO A 340 11.14 17.90 -20.19
CA PRO A 340 12.05 17.46 -19.13
C PRO A 340 11.79 16.03 -18.60
N ARG A 341 10.60 15.46 -18.85
CA ARG A 341 10.25 14.09 -18.43
C ARG A 341 10.73 13.02 -19.40
N CYS A 342 11.32 13.41 -20.54
CA CYS A 342 11.88 12.45 -21.49
C CYS A 342 13.02 11.65 -20.83
N THR A 343 12.99 10.33 -20.96
CA THR A 343 14.05 9.44 -20.46
C THR A 343 15.33 9.48 -21.30
N TYR A 344 15.29 10.17 -22.44
CA TYR A 344 16.40 10.35 -23.36
C TYR A 344 16.93 11.79 -23.32
N ALA A 345 18.22 11.96 -23.61
CA ALA A 345 18.97 13.21 -23.51
C ALA A 345 18.49 14.23 -24.54
N HIS A 346 18.15 15.44 -24.10
CA HIS A 346 17.78 16.54 -25.00
C HIS A 346 19.02 17.34 -25.47
N GLY A 347 20.21 16.83 -25.20
CA GLY A 347 21.47 17.39 -25.66
C GLY A 347 22.64 16.69 -24.98
N PRO A 348 23.88 16.99 -25.38
CA PRO A 348 25.06 16.42 -24.74
C PRO A 348 25.16 16.74 -23.24
N SER A 349 24.64 17.89 -22.80
CA SER A 349 24.60 18.26 -21.38
C SER A 349 23.71 17.36 -20.52
N ASP A 350 22.74 16.69 -21.14
CA ASP A 350 21.87 15.71 -20.50
C ASP A 350 22.51 14.30 -20.43
N LEU A 351 23.52 14.03 -21.27
CA LEU A 351 24.27 12.78 -21.26
C LEU A 351 25.27 12.78 -20.11
N ARG A 352 25.21 11.77 -19.21
CA ARG A 352 26.34 11.51 -18.30
C ARG A 352 27.21 10.42 -18.88
N GLY A 353 28.42 10.79 -19.29
CA GLY A 353 29.40 9.88 -19.86
C GLY A 353 30.44 10.57 -20.76
N VAL A 354 30.53 11.90 -20.75
CA VAL A 354 31.53 12.67 -21.51
C VAL A 354 32.43 13.44 -20.56
#